data_AF-A0A519H9E9-F1
#
_entry.id   AF-A0A519H9E9-F1
#
_cell.length_a   1.000
_cell.length_b   1.000
_cell.length_c   1.000
_cell.angle_alpha   90.00
_cell.angle_beta   90.00
_cell.angle_gamma   90.00
#
_symmetry.space_group_name_H-M   'P 1'
#
loop_
_entity.id
_entity.type
_entity.pdbx_description
1 polymer ?
#
loop_
_entity_poly.entity_id
_entity_poly.type
_entity_poly.pdbx_seq_one_letter_code
_entity_poly.pdbx_strand_id
1 'polypeptide(L)'
;MKNIVILISGGGSNMAAILEAAERERWAERLGARVAAVISNRPQAAGLALAQAQGVATAVLDHREHASREAFDAALAQAVDAHAPSL
;
A
#
# COMPACT_ATOMS: atom_id res chain seq x y z
N MET A 1 4.81 6.74 -15.25
CA MET A 1 5.14 6.90 -13.82
C MET A 1 5.09 5.53 -13.18
N LYS A 2 6.11 5.13 -12.43
CA LYS A 2 6.19 3.83 -11.74
C LYS A 2 5.36 3.89 -10.46
N ASN A 3 4.39 3.01 -10.34
CA ASN A 3 3.53 2.96 -9.16
C ASN A 3 4.11 1.94 -8.16
N ILE A 4 4.24 2.32 -6.91
CA ILE A 4 4.67 1.44 -5.81
C ILE A 4 3.44 1.14 -4.95
N VAL A 5 3.18 -0.13 -4.67
CA VAL A 5 2.13 -0.56 -3.73
C VAL A 5 2.77 -1.13 -2.48
N ILE A 6 2.42 -0.60 -1.31
CA ILE A 6 2.97 -1.07 -0.03
C ILE A 6 1.93 -1.94 0.69
N LEU A 7 2.34 -3.14 1.09
CA LEU A 7 1.51 -4.05 1.89
C LEU A 7 1.88 -3.93 3.38
N ILE A 8 0.87 -3.79 4.25
CA ILE A 8 1.07 -3.67 5.70
C ILE A 8 0.15 -4.59 6.52
N SER A 9 0.55 -4.89 7.75
CA SER A 9 -0.25 -5.69 8.70
C SER A 9 -0.37 -5.05 10.09
N GLY A 10 -0.01 -3.78 10.25
CA GLY A 10 0.08 -3.14 11.56
C GLY A 10 0.42 -1.65 11.51
N GLY A 11 1.28 -1.17 12.42
CA GLY A 11 1.55 0.26 12.63
C GLY A 11 2.20 1.01 11.46
N GLY A 12 2.81 0.31 10.49
CA GLY A 12 3.27 0.93 9.25
C GLY A 12 4.52 1.82 9.38
N SER A 13 5.40 1.62 10.36
CA SER A 13 6.62 2.43 10.51
C SER A 13 7.52 2.44 9.27
N ASN A 14 7.74 1.28 8.64
CA ASN A 14 8.49 1.18 7.38
C ASN A 14 7.80 1.94 6.24
N MET A 15 6.48 1.78 6.11
CA MET A 15 5.68 2.53 5.13
C MET A 15 5.81 4.04 5.37
N ALA A 16 5.73 4.49 6.62
CA ALA A 16 5.84 5.91 6.96
C ALA A 16 7.20 6.48 6.56
N ALA A 17 8.29 5.75 6.84
CA ALA A 17 9.63 6.14 6.42
C ALA A 17 9.77 6.19 4.88
N ILE A 18 9.16 5.25 4.15
CA ILE A 18 9.16 5.25 2.68
C ILE A 18 8.38 6.45 2.13
N LEU A 19 7.20 6.75 2.68
CA LEU A 19 6.40 7.90 2.26
C LEU A 19 7.14 9.21 2.52
N GLU A 20 7.75 9.36 3.70
CA GLU A 20 8.56 10.53 4.03
C GLU A 20 9.75 10.68 3.07
N ALA A 21 10.46 9.59 2.76
CA ALA A 21 11.56 9.61 1.81
C ALA A 21 11.08 9.97 0.40
N ALA A 22 9.95 9.41 -0.06
CA ALA A 22 9.39 9.68 -1.37
C ALA A 22 9.05 11.16 -1.58
N GLU A 23 8.48 11.79 -0.56
CA GLU A 23 8.17 13.22 -0.53
C GLU A 23 9.46 14.06 -0.46
N ARG A 24 10.31 13.83 0.55
CA ARG A 24 11.54 14.59 0.78
C ARG A 24 12.50 14.54 -0.40
N GLU A 25 12.60 13.38 -1.05
CA GLU A 25 13.48 13.16 -2.20
C GLU A 25 12.77 13.37 -3.54
N ARG A 26 11.50 13.82 -3.55
CA ARG A 26 10.75 14.18 -4.75
C ARG A 26 10.77 13.08 -5.80
N TRP A 27 10.44 11.84 -5.39
CA TRP A 27 10.53 10.66 -6.26
C TRP A 27 9.71 10.79 -7.55
N ALA A 28 8.57 11.49 -7.50
CA ALA A 28 7.73 11.72 -8.67
C ALA A 28 8.50 12.45 -9.78
N GLU A 29 9.31 13.46 -9.42
CA GLU A 29 10.08 14.25 -10.38
C GLU A 29 11.44 13.64 -10.68
N ARG A 30 12.13 13.12 -9.66
CA ARG A 30 13.51 12.62 -9.81
C ARG A 30 13.59 11.21 -10.37
N LEU A 31 12.64 10.35 -9.99
CA LEU A 31 12.64 8.92 -10.32
C LEU A 31 11.46 8.53 -11.21
N GLY A 32 10.51 9.44 -11.43
CA GLY A 32 9.26 9.12 -12.12
C GLY A 32 8.46 8.06 -11.37
N ALA A 33 8.54 8.03 -10.03
CA ALA A 33 7.92 7.01 -9.17
C ALA A 33 7.09 7.62 -8.04
N ARG A 34 6.04 6.93 -7.60
CA ARG A 34 5.19 7.34 -6.48
C ARG A 34 4.67 6.14 -5.71
N VAL A 35 4.36 6.32 -4.42
CA VAL A 35 3.53 5.35 -3.70
C VAL A 35 2.09 5.56 -4.12
N ALA A 36 1.55 4.59 -4.85
CA ALA A 36 0.22 4.69 -5.44
C ALA A 36 -0.86 4.20 -4.48
N ALA A 37 -0.56 3.20 -3.65
CA ALA A 37 -1.50 2.65 -2.68
C ALA A 37 -0.79 1.99 -1.50
N VAL A 38 -1.52 1.91 -0.37
CA VAL A 38 -1.18 1.07 0.77
C VAL A 38 -2.34 0.12 1.04
N ILE A 39 -2.06 -1.19 1.04
CA ILE A 39 -3.07 -2.22 1.26
C ILE A 39 -2.76 -2.93 2.58
N SER A 40 -3.77 -3.11 3.43
CA SER A 40 -3.61 -3.90 4.64
C SER A 40 -4.46 -5.15 4.66
N ASN A 41 -3.89 -6.22 5.20
CA ASN A 41 -4.65 -7.43 5.50
C ASN A 41 -5.39 -7.40 6.85
N ARG A 42 -5.33 -6.26 7.57
CA ARG A 42 -6.01 -6.05 8.85
C ARG A 42 -6.75 -4.71 8.84
N PRO A 43 -8.07 -4.68 9.06
CA PRO A 43 -8.85 -3.43 9.02
C PRO A 43 -8.40 -2.39 10.05
N GLN A 44 -7.85 -2.82 11.18
CA GLN A 44 -7.43 -1.94 12.29
C GLN A 44 -5.95 -1.54 12.21
N ALA A 45 -5.26 -1.78 11.08
CA ALA A 45 -3.87 -1.40 10.93
C ALA A 45 -3.71 0.13 11.00
N ALA A 46 -3.07 0.63 12.07
CA ALA A 46 -2.86 2.07 12.26
C ALA A 46 -2.09 2.74 11.09
N GLY A 47 -1.29 1.98 10.33
CA GLY A 47 -0.62 2.48 9.14
C GLY A 47 -1.56 2.96 8.03
N LEU A 48 -2.81 2.47 7.97
CA LEU A 48 -3.81 2.94 7.01
C LEU A 48 -4.16 4.41 7.22
N ALA A 49 -4.38 4.81 8.48
CA ALA A 49 -4.68 6.19 8.82
C ALA A 49 -3.49 7.12 8.51
N LEU A 50 -2.25 6.65 8.74
CA LEU A 50 -1.04 7.38 8.39
C LEU A 50 -0.90 7.59 6.88
N ALA A 51 -1.18 6.57 6.07
CA ALA A 51 -1.15 6.67 4.61
C ALA A 51 -2.23 7.62 4.08
N GLN A 52 -3.46 7.52 4.60
CA GLN A 52 -4.56 8.43 4.25
C GLN A 52 -4.24 9.89 4.60
N ALA A 53 -3.62 10.14 5.76
CA ALA A 53 -3.21 11.48 6.17
C ALA A 53 -2.17 12.11 5.23
N GLN A 54 -1.41 11.29 4.50
CA GLN A 54 -0.48 11.72 3.46
C GLN A 54 -1.09 11.70 2.04
N GLY A 55 -2.42 11.52 1.93
CA GLY A 55 -3.13 11.54 0.65
C GLY A 55 -2.93 10.30 -0.22
N VAL A 56 -2.42 9.20 0.35
CA VAL A 56 -2.20 7.94 -0.37
C VAL A 56 -3.48 7.10 -0.33
N ALA A 57 -3.82 6.50 -1.47
CA ALA A 57 -4.97 5.60 -1.54
C ALA A 57 -4.76 4.39 -0.63
N THR A 58 -5.81 3.96 0.07
CA THR A 58 -5.74 2.79 0.94
C THR A 58 -6.83 1.78 0.65
N ALA A 59 -6.52 0.52 0.88
CA ALA A 59 -7.48 -0.57 0.82
C ALA A 59 -7.26 -1.55 1.98
N VAL A 60 -8.34 -2.25 2.34
CA VAL A 60 -8.32 -3.31 3.33
C VAL A 60 -8.82 -4.58 2.68
N LEU A 61 -8.09 -5.67 2.88
CA LEU A 61 -8.48 -7.00 2.49
C LEU A 61 -8.33 -7.92 3.70
N ASP A 62 -9.38 -8.07 4.52
CA ASP A 62 -9.26 -8.88 5.73
C ASP A 62 -9.07 -10.36 5.36
N HIS A 63 -7.87 -10.89 5.59
CA HIS A 63 -7.53 -12.29 5.32
C HIS A 63 -8.49 -13.30 5.99
N ARG A 64 -9.22 -12.90 7.03
CA ARG A 64 -10.21 -13.74 7.73
C ARG A 64 -11.52 -13.88 6.97
N GLU A 65 -11.79 -12.99 6.02
CA GLU A 65 -12.99 -13.04 5.16
C GLU A 65 -12.82 -13.97 3.95
N HIS A 66 -11.64 -14.57 3.78
CA HIS A 66 -11.34 -15.48 2.68
C HIS A 66 -11.28 -16.93 3.15
N ALA A 67 -11.89 -17.82 2.36
CA ALA A 67 -11.99 -19.25 2.68
C ALA A 67 -10.66 -20.01 2.64
N SER A 68 -9.65 -19.47 1.96
CA SER A 68 -8.31 -20.05 1.89
C SER A 68 -7.25 -18.98 1.65
N ARG A 69 -5.98 -19.37 1.82
CA ARG A 69 -4.83 -18.51 1.54
C ARG A 69 -4.74 -18.15 0.06
N GLU A 70 -5.05 -19.09 -0.83
CA GLU A 70 -5.05 -18.90 -2.28
C GLU A 70 -6.14 -17.91 -2.71
N ALA A 71 -7.32 -18.00 -2.08
CA ALA A 71 -8.41 -17.04 -2.32
C ALA A 71 -8.03 -15.62 -1.87
N PHE A 72 -7.35 -15.50 -0.73
CA PHE A 72 -6.80 -14.22 -0.27
C PHE A 72 -5.69 -13.69 -1.21
N ASP A 73 -4.72 -14.53 -1.58
CA ASP A 73 -3.61 -14.14 -2.44
C ASP A 73 -4.11 -13.68 -3.83
N ALA A 74 -5.15 -14.33 -4.37
CA ALA A 74 -5.78 -13.91 -5.63
C ALA A 74 -6.50 -12.55 -5.51
N ALA A 75 -7.23 -12.32 -4.42
CA ALA A 75 -7.89 -11.04 -4.17
C ALA A 75 -6.87 -9.91 -3.90
N LEU A 76 -5.77 -10.24 -3.21
CA LEU A 76 -4.67 -9.31 -2.98
C LEU A 76 -3.99 -8.92 -4.29
N ALA A 77 -3.71 -9.88 -5.17
CA ALA A 77 -3.15 -9.62 -6.49
C ALA A 77 -4.05 -8.68 -7.31
N GLN A 78 -5.36 -8.92 -7.32
CA GLN A 78 -6.33 -8.04 -8.01
C GLN A 78 -6.34 -6.61 -7.43
N ALA A 79 -6.30 -6.48 -6.10
CA ALA A 79 -6.26 -5.18 -5.44
C ALA A 79 -4.95 -4.42 -5.75
N VAL A 80 -3.83 -5.14 -5.80
CA VAL A 80 -2.52 -4.59 -6.19
C VAL A 80 -2.53 -4.16 -7.66
N ASP A 81 -3.02 -5.00 -8.57
CA ASP A 81 -3.06 -4.74 -10.02
C ASP A 81 -3.96 -3.56 -10.41
N ALA A 82 -5.01 -3.28 -9.62
CA ALA A 82 -5.87 -2.11 -9.80
C ALA A 82 -5.08 -0.77 -9.77
N HIS A 83 -3.88 -0.77 -9.21
CA HIS A 83 -2.98 0.38 -9.16
C HIS A 83 -1.87 0.36 -10.23
N ALA A 84 -1.89 -0.59 -11.16
CA ALA A 84 -0.87 -0.77 -12.21
C ALA A 84 0.57 -0.68 -11.65
N PRO A 85 0.93 -1.55 -10.69
CA PRO A 85 2.18 -1.46 -9.96
C PRO A 85 3.37 -1.75 -10.88
N SER A 86 4.48 -1.07 -10.58
CA SER A 86 5.82 -1.41 -11.08
C SER A 86 6.67 -2.05 -9.99
N LEU A 87 6.21 -1.95 -8.73
CA LEU A 87 6.80 -2.52 -7.52
C LEU A 87 5.71 -2.71 -6.45
#